data_AF-A0A2G1BQU5-F1
#
_entry.id   AF-A0A2G1BQU5-F1
#
_cell.length_a   1.000
_cell.length_b   1.000
_cell.length_c   1.000
_cell.angle_alpha   90.00
_cell.angle_beta   90.00
_cell.angle_gamma   90.00
#
_symmetry.space_group_name_H-M   'P 1'
#
loop_
_entity.id
_entity.type
_entity.pdbx_description
1 polymer ?
#
loop_
_entity_poly.entity_id
_entity_poly.type
_entity_poly.pdbx_seq_one_letter_code
_entity_poly.pdbx_strand_id
1 'polypeptide(L)'
;MKVTSELRNFLFGLPGQGGLDLVALNIQRGRDHGVPSYNDMRDQFGLVRRQSFSEVTSNTELQHVLETTYDSVGDIDLFTGGLAEDPVADEGSQLGPLFRAMVTEQFEALRDGDRFWYQ
;
A
#
# COMPACT_ATOMS: atom_id res chain seq x y z
N MET A 1 -0.85 4.32 10.04
CA MET A 1 -0.13 5.51 9.50
C MET A 1 -1.17 6.52 9.03
N LYS A 2 -1.22 7.74 9.61
CA LYS A 2 -2.13 8.80 9.14
C LYS A 2 -1.45 9.55 7.99
N VAL A 3 -2.02 9.54 6.80
CA VAL A 3 -1.59 10.43 5.70
C VAL A 3 -1.90 11.86 6.11
N THR A 4 -0.92 12.77 6.01
CA THR A 4 -1.09 14.17 6.38
C THR A 4 -2.05 14.88 5.41
N SER A 5 -2.83 15.84 5.92
CA SER A 5 -3.82 16.58 5.14
C SER A 5 -3.23 17.35 3.96
N GLU A 6 -1.94 17.68 4.00
CA GLU A 6 -1.23 18.36 2.90
C GLU A 6 -1.01 17.46 1.69
N LEU A 7 -0.71 16.17 1.89
CA LEU A 7 -0.54 15.21 0.78
C LEU A 7 -1.88 14.71 0.22
N ARG A 8 -2.94 14.72 1.04
CA ARG A 8 -4.29 14.29 0.68
C ARG A 8 -5.10 15.37 -0.07
N ASN A 9 -4.84 16.66 0.17
CA ASN A 9 -5.65 17.75 -0.40
C ASN A 9 -4.86 18.83 -1.18
N PHE A 10 -3.52 18.82 -1.14
CA PHE A 10 -2.69 19.97 -1.56
C PHE A 10 -1.44 19.64 -2.38
N LEU A 11 -1.43 18.55 -3.15
CA LEU A 11 -0.35 18.39 -4.10
C LEU A 11 -0.51 19.43 -5.25
N PHE A 12 0.37 20.44 -5.23
CA PHE A 12 0.52 21.53 -6.21
C PHE A 12 -0.54 22.67 -6.23
N GLY A 13 -1.34 22.88 -5.18
CA GLY A 13 -2.38 23.94 -5.16
C GLY A 13 -2.36 24.84 -3.91
N LEU A 14 -2.84 26.09 -4.05
CA LEU A 14 -3.10 26.99 -2.92
C LEU A 14 -4.33 26.55 -2.12
N PRO A 15 -4.39 26.81 -0.79
CA PRO A 15 -5.57 26.58 0.05
C PRO A 15 -6.89 27.00 -0.61
N GLY A 16 -7.76 26.03 -0.91
CA GLY A 16 -9.10 26.28 -1.45
C GLY A 16 -9.24 26.31 -2.97
N GLN A 17 -8.20 25.99 -3.76
CA GLN A 17 -8.27 25.97 -5.24
C GLN A 17 -8.22 24.57 -5.89
N GLY A 18 -8.33 23.50 -5.11
CA GLY A 18 -8.25 22.12 -5.62
C GLY A 18 -6.80 21.70 -5.85
N GLY A 19 -6.21 21.01 -4.87
CA GLY A 19 -4.94 20.31 -5.04
C GLY A 19 -5.16 18.88 -5.51
N LEU A 20 -4.12 18.26 -6.06
CA LEU A 20 -4.13 16.83 -6.38
C LEU A 20 -4.05 16.02 -5.07
N ASP A 21 -4.82 14.93 -4.96
CA ASP A 21 -4.69 13.96 -3.86
C ASP A 21 -3.66 12.90 -4.27
N LEU A 22 -2.51 12.85 -3.60
CA LEU A 22 -1.46 11.88 -3.90
C LEU A 22 -1.91 10.43 -3.73
N VAL A 23 -2.84 10.18 -2.80
CA VAL A 23 -3.38 8.83 -2.59
C VAL A 23 -4.22 8.45 -3.80
N ALA A 24 -5.07 9.35 -4.28
CA ALA A 24 -5.86 9.14 -5.50
C ALA A 24 -4.98 8.99 -6.75
N LEU A 25 -3.90 9.78 -6.86
CA LEU A 25 -2.94 9.66 -7.96
C LEU A 25 -2.18 8.34 -7.95
N ASN A 26 -1.80 7.82 -6.78
CA ASN A 26 -1.12 6.53 -6.67
C ASN A 26 -2.07 5.37 -7.02
N ILE A 27 -3.34 5.45 -6.63
CA ILE A 27 -4.38 4.50 -7.07
C ILE A 27 -4.54 4.57 -8.59
N GLN A 28 -4.70 5.77 -9.15
CA GLN A 28 -4.88 5.95 -10.59
C GLN A 28 -3.67 5.46 -11.40
N ARG A 29 -2.44 5.71 -10.92
CA ARG A 29 -1.21 5.22 -11.54
C ARG A 29 -1.09 3.70 -11.46
N GLY A 30 -1.49 3.10 -10.34
CA GLY A 30 -1.57 1.66 -10.21
C GLY A 30 -2.49 1.06 -11.27
N ARG A 31 -3.68 1.62 -11.45
CA ARG A 31 -4.65 1.18 -12.47
C ARG A 31 -4.14 1.40 -13.90
N ASP A 32 -3.53 2.55 -14.17
CA ASP A 32 -2.96 2.87 -15.49
C ASP A 32 -1.81 1.91 -15.88
N HIS A 33 -0.98 1.53 -14.92
CA HIS A 33 0.12 0.58 -15.12
C HIS A 33 -0.31 -0.90 -15.04
N GLY A 34 -1.61 -1.19 -14.86
CA GLY A 34 -2.12 -2.56 -14.74
C GLY A 34 -1.58 -3.31 -13.52
N VAL A 35 -1.29 -2.59 -12.42
CA VAL A 35 -0.84 -3.19 -11.17
C VAL A 35 -1.93 -4.14 -10.64
N PRO A 36 -1.57 -5.36 -10.22
CA PRO A 36 -2.53 -6.31 -9.68
C PRO A 36 -3.30 -5.77 -8.47
N SER A 37 -4.45 -6.38 -8.17
CA SER A 37 -5.16 -6.12 -6.92
C SER A 37 -4.28 -6.45 -5.71
N TYR A 38 -4.64 -5.92 -4.54
CA TYR A 38 -3.99 -6.24 -3.27
C TYR A 38 -3.84 -7.76 -3.05
N ASN A 39 -4.92 -8.52 -3.23
CA ASN A 39 -4.90 -9.95 -2.97
C ASN A 39 -4.13 -10.75 -4.05
N ASP A 40 -4.14 -10.29 -5.30
CA ASP A 40 -3.34 -10.91 -6.36
C ASP A 40 -1.85 -10.66 -6.13
N MET A 41 -1.49 -9.47 -5.65
CA MET A 41 -0.11 -9.17 -5.26
C MET A 41 0.34 -10.01 -4.06
N ARG A 42 -0.55 -10.23 -3.08
CA ARG A 42 -0.26 -11.14 -1.96
C ARG A 42 0.07 -12.54 -2.46
N ASP A 43 -0.73 -13.06 -3.38
CA ASP A 43 -0.51 -14.39 -3.97
C ASP A 43 0.84 -14.47 -4.72
N GLN A 44 1.19 -13.44 -5.50
CA GLN A 44 2.49 -13.37 -6.19
C GLN A 44 3.69 -13.39 -5.25
N PHE A 45 3.55 -12.78 -4.07
CA PHE A 45 4.56 -12.79 -3.01
C PHE A 45 4.44 -14.01 -2.07
N GLY A 46 3.62 -15.00 -2.39
CA GLY A 46 3.43 -16.22 -1.58
C GLY A 46 2.71 -15.98 -0.25
N LEU A 47 2.03 -14.85 -0.09
CA LEU A 47 1.27 -14.49 1.10
C LEU A 47 -0.20 -14.93 0.96
N VAL A 48 -0.78 -15.36 2.09
CA VAL A 48 -2.19 -15.81 2.14
C VAL A 48 -3.13 -14.67 1.76
N ARG A 49 -4.02 -14.89 0.79
CA ARG A 49 -5.09 -13.95 0.42
C ARG A 49 -6.00 -13.66 1.61
N ARG A 50 -6.37 -12.39 1.80
CA ARG A 50 -7.31 -11.95 2.84
C ARG A 50 -8.75 -12.13 2.39
N GLN A 51 -9.59 -12.68 3.28
CA GLN A 51 -10.99 -13.00 2.99
C GLN A 51 -11.97 -11.98 3.57
N SER A 52 -11.54 -11.18 4.55
CA SER A 52 -12.34 -10.12 5.15
C SER A 52 -11.50 -8.88 5.46
N PHE A 53 -12.14 -7.73 5.59
CA PHE A 53 -11.46 -6.46 5.92
C PHE A 53 -10.77 -6.52 7.30
N SER A 54 -11.31 -7.31 8.24
CA SER A 54 -10.69 -7.56 9.54
C SER A 54 -9.37 -8.33 9.46
N GLU A 55 -9.12 -9.07 8.37
CA GLU A 55 -7.83 -9.73 8.14
C GLU A 55 -6.80 -8.81 7.46
N VAL A 56 -7.22 -7.65 6.93
CA VAL A 56 -6.33 -6.65 6.36
C VAL A 56 -5.68 -5.82 7.46
N THR A 57 -6.45 -5.38 8.46
CA THR A 57 -5.97 -4.54 9.56
C THR A 57 -6.74 -4.82 10.85
N SER A 58 -6.08 -4.67 12.00
CA SER A 58 -6.72 -4.69 13.33
C SER A 58 -7.43 -3.37 13.69
N ASN A 59 -7.23 -2.30 12.91
CA ASN A 59 -7.88 -1.02 13.15
C ASN A 59 -9.34 -1.04 12.66
N THR A 60 -10.29 -1.10 13.60
CA THR A 60 -11.73 -1.16 13.31
C THR A 60 -12.28 0.05 12.58
N GLU A 61 -11.72 1.25 12.79
CA GLU A 61 -12.13 2.45 12.04
C GLU A 61 -11.72 2.32 10.57
N LEU A 62 -10.51 1.84 10.31
CA LEU A 62 -10.00 1.62 8.95
C LEU A 62 -10.75 0.48 8.25
N GLN A 63 -11.08 -0.60 8.97
CA GLN A 63 -11.94 -1.68 8.44
C GLN A 63 -13.25 -1.11 7.91
N HIS A 64 -13.93 -0.28 8.71
CA HIS A 64 -15.22 0.29 8.31
C HIS A 64 -15.07 1.20 7.08
N VAL A 65 -14.01 2.01 7.02
CA VAL A 65 -13.73 2.84 5.83
C VAL A 65 -13.52 1.97 4.60
N LEU A 66 -12.75 0.89 4.68
CA LEU A 66 -12.54 -0.04 3.56
C LEU A 66 -13.85 -0.71 3.13
N GLU A 67 -14.67 -1.18 4.07
CA GLU A 67 -15.98 -1.78 3.82
C GLU A 67 -16.94 -0.83 3.09
N THR A 68 -16.88 0.47 3.39
CA THR A 68 -17.70 1.46 2.68
C THR A 68 -17.13 1.89 1.33
N THR A 69 -15.88 1.57 1.04
CA THR A 69 -15.17 1.99 -0.17
C THR A 69 -15.13 0.89 -1.24
N TYR A 70 -15.03 -0.38 -0.83
CA TYR A 70 -14.87 -1.54 -1.71
C TYR A 70 -15.96 -2.58 -1.46
N ASP A 71 -16.49 -3.18 -2.53
CA ASP A 71 -17.50 -4.24 -2.42
C ASP A 71 -16.92 -5.53 -1.82
N SER A 72 -15.64 -5.82 -2.10
CA SER A 72 -14.92 -6.96 -1.53
C SER A 72 -13.45 -6.65 -1.27
N VAL A 73 -12.80 -7.49 -0.46
CA VAL A 73 -11.34 -7.43 -0.22
C VAL A 73 -10.55 -7.67 -1.51
N GLY A 74 -11.14 -8.38 -2.49
CA GLY A 74 -10.53 -8.61 -3.80
C GLY A 74 -10.41 -7.35 -4.64
N ASP A 75 -11.24 -6.34 -4.39
CA ASP A 75 -11.28 -5.10 -5.17
C ASP A 75 -10.32 -4.02 -4.64
N ILE A 76 -9.66 -4.29 -3.51
CA ILE A 76 -8.72 -3.34 -2.89
C ILE A 76 -7.53 -3.13 -3.82
N ASP A 77 -7.28 -1.87 -4.20
CA ASP A 77 -6.09 -1.47 -4.93
C ASP A 77 -4.83 -1.78 -4.09
N LEU A 78 -3.75 -2.27 -4.73
CA LEU A 78 -2.50 -2.65 -4.04
C LEU A 78 -2.00 -1.57 -3.07
N PHE A 79 -1.98 -0.31 -3.51
CA PHE A 79 -1.47 0.77 -2.69
C PHE A 79 -2.28 0.97 -1.40
N THR A 80 -3.61 0.89 -1.51
CA THR A 80 -4.52 0.99 -0.35
C THR A 80 -4.36 -0.21 0.57
N GLY A 81 -4.35 -1.43 0.03
CA GLY A 81 -4.22 -2.64 0.83
C GLY A 81 -2.89 -2.73 1.56
N GLY A 82 -1.77 -2.45 0.89
CA GLY A 82 -0.45 -2.50 1.52
C GLY A 82 -0.21 -1.42 2.59
N LEU A 83 -0.86 -0.24 2.48
CA LEU A 83 -0.84 0.77 3.53
C LEU A 83 -1.77 0.44 4.70
N ALA A 84 -2.83 -0.33 4.45
CA ALA A 84 -3.79 -0.72 5.46
C ALA A 84 -3.24 -1.83 6.38
N GLU A 85 -2.33 -2.66 5.90
CA GLU A 85 -1.75 -3.74 6.70
C GLU A 85 -1.09 -3.26 8.00
N ASP A 86 -1.32 -4.03 9.06
CA ASP A 86 -0.66 -3.79 10.34
C ASP A 86 0.86 -4.01 10.21
N PRO A 87 1.70 -3.14 10.81
CA PRO A 87 3.14 -3.30 10.77
C PRO A 87 3.62 -4.62 11.39
N VAL A 88 4.66 -5.22 10.80
CA VAL A 88 5.38 -6.37 11.39
C VAL A 88 6.36 -5.86 12.47
N ALA A 89 5.78 -5.31 13.55
CA ALA A 89 6.51 -4.56 14.57
C ALA A 89 7.42 -5.43 15.45
N ASP A 90 7.09 -6.70 15.61
CA ASP A 90 7.90 -7.71 16.31
C ASP A 90 9.26 -7.96 15.62
N GLU A 91 9.31 -7.75 14.30
CA GLU A 91 10.55 -7.76 13.50
C GLU A 91 11.14 -6.36 13.28
N GLY A 92 10.62 -5.33 13.96
CA GLY A 92 11.09 -3.94 13.84
C GLY A 92 10.68 -3.22 12.55
N SER A 93 9.79 -3.80 11.74
CA SER A 93 9.29 -3.19 10.50
C SER A 93 8.14 -2.22 10.78
N GLN A 94 8.13 -1.09 10.06
CA GLN A 94 6.97 -0.18 10.01
C GLN A 94 6.00 -0.53 8.86
N LEU A 95 6.38 -1.46 8.00
CA LEU A 95 5.57 -1.94 6.88
C LEU A 95 4.82 -3.20 7.27
N GLY A 96 3.61 -3.34 6.73
CA GLY A 96 2.88 -4.61 6.74
C GLY A 96 3.56 -5.69 5.90
N PRO A 97 3.14 -6.96 6.05
CA PRO A 97 3.77 -8.11 5.39
C PRO A 97 4.01 -7.96 3.89
N LEU A 98 3.03 -7.45 3.14
CA LEU A 98 3.12 -7.34 1.67
C LEU A 98 4.15 -6.29 1.25
N PHE A 99 4.05 -5.07 1.77
CA PHE A 99 5.00 -4.01 1.43
C PHE A 99 6.40 -4.31 1.95
N ARG A 100 6.53 -4.96 3.09
CA ARG A 100 7.82 -5.46 3.56
C ARG A 100 8.43 -6.42 2.53
N ALA A 101 7.69 -7.43 2.10
CA ALA A 101 8.19 -8.40 1.12
C ALA A 101 8.62 -7.75 -0.20
N MET A 102 7.77 -6.86 -0.74
CA MET A 102 8.06 -6.10 -1.97
C MET A 102 9.33 -5.23 -1.84
N VAL A 103 9.46 -4.50 -0.74
CA VAL A 103 10.62 -3.63 -0.49
C VAL A 103 11.88 -4.48 -0.33
N THR A 104 11.82 -5.55 0.45
CA THR A 104 12.95 -6.47 0.64
C THR A 104 13.43 -7.03 -0.70
N GLU A 105 12.55 -7.64 -1.49
CA GLU A 105 12.90 -8.22 -2.79
C GLU A 105 13.54 -7.17 -3.72
N GLN A 106 12.95 -5.98 -3.79
CA GLN A 106 13.46 -4.92 -4.65
C GLN A 106 14.85 -4.43 -4.22
N PHE A 107 15.07 -4.21 -2.92
CA PHE A 107 16.37 -3.73 -2.42
C PHE A 107 17.46 -4.81 -2.46
N GLU A 108 17.11 -6.08 -2.28
CA GLU A 108 18.04 -7.20 -2.48
C GLU A 108 18.46 -7.32 -3.94
N ALA A 109 17.52 -7.25 -4.89
CA ALA A 109 17.83 -7.27 -6.30
C ALA A 109 18.70 -6.09 -6.74
N LEU A 110 18.46 -4.89 -6.20
CA LEU A 110 19.30 -3.71 -6.46
C LEU A 110 20.71 -3.88 -5.90
N ARG A 111 20.84 -4.39 -4.67
CA ARG A 111 22.14 -4.65 -4.03
C ARG A 111 22.93 -5.68 -4.81
N ASP A 112 22.33 -6.84 -5.06
CA ASP A 112 23.02 -8.01 -5.62
C ASP A 112 23.28 -7.84 -7.12
N GLY A 113 22.47 -7.02 -7.81
CA GLY A 113 22.63 -6.69 -9.22
C GLY A 113 23.58 -5.51 -9.51
N ASP A 114 23.98 -4.74 -8.51
CA ASP A 114 24.86 -3.59 -8.70
C ASP A 114 26.34 -4.02 -8.67
N ARG A 115 26.98 -4.05 -9.84
CA ARG A 115 28.42 -4.32 -9.98
C ARG A 115 29.30 -3.32 -9.21
N PHE A 116 28.78 -2.12 -8.95
CA PHE A 116 29.47 -1.07 -8.21
C PHE A 116 28.99 -0.97 -6.76
N TRP A 117 28.28 -2.00 -6.26
CA TRP A 117 27.95 -2.09 -4.85
C TRP A 117 29.22 -1.95 -3.99
N TYR A 118 29.10 -1.23 -2.88
CA TYR A 118 30.25 -0.76 -2.12
C TYR A 118 30.88 -1.81 -1.19
N GLN A 119 30.25 -2.98 -1.05
CA GLN A 119 30.69 -4.10 -0.22
C GLN A 119 31.17 -5.24 -1.09
#